data_AF-A0A539DR93-F1
#
_entry.id   AF-A0A539DR93-F1
#
_cell.length_a   1.000
_cell.length_b   1.000
_cell.length_c   1.000
_cell.angle_alpha   90.00
_cell.angle_beta   90.00
_cell.angle_gamma   90.00
#
_symmetry.space_group_name_H-M   'P 1'
#
loop_
_entity.id
_entity.type
_entity.pdbx_description
1 polymer ?
#
loop_
_entity_poly.entity_id
_entity_poly.type
_entity_poly.pdbx_seq_one_letter_code
_entity_poly.pdbx_strand_id
1 'polypeptide(L)'
;MNTIIRLLAEGEAEHDITQTPSRFWPERYEIIFGAFASLLIFGLLVKFAGPLIKKGMAGRTAKIQAELDAGEAARADAETEAAQIRTAKGDIATERTRILAEADAQAAAILEDGRSRVSAEVADIDIAAAAGRVGDELRAEIASLSSAAVDHVVTGSLDAATHQELIESFITRVGASA
;
A
#
# COMPACT_ATOMS: atom_id res chain seq x y z
N MET A 1 35.50 -114.76 -32.82
CA MET A 1 35.84 -114.47 -31.41
C MET A 1 36.29 -113.02 -31.16
N ASN A 2 36.14 -112.09 -32.13
CA ASN A 2 36.61 -110.69 -31.99
C ASN A 2 35.46 -109.67 -31.92
N THR A 3 34.20 -110.12 -31.93
CA THR A 3 33.02 -109.23 -31.94
C THR A 3 32.50 -108.96 -30.52
N ILE A 4 32.63 -109.93 -29.61
CA ILE A 4 32.18 -109.79 -28.22
C ILE A 4 33.13 -108.89 -27.41
N ILE A 5 34.45 -108.96 -27.68
CA ILE A 5 35.43 -108.04 -27.08
C ILE A 5 35.20 -106.60 -27.55
N ARG A 6 34.72 -106.40 -28.78
CA ARG A 6 34.44 -105.07 -29.33
C ARG A 6 33.20 -104.42 -28.71
N LEU A 7 32.18 -105.22 -28.35
CA LEU A 7 30.95 -104.74 -27.70
C LEU A 7 31.15 -104.43 -26.20
N LEU A 8 32.11 -105.09 -25.54
CA LEU A 8 32.49 -104.80 -24.16
C LEU A 8 33.43 -103.59 -24.03
N ALA A 9 34.04 -103.13 -25.13
CA ALA A 9 34.89 -101.94 -25.17
C ALA A 9 34.11 -100.63 -25.44
N GLU A 10 32.83 -100.70 -25.82
CA GLU A 10 31.98 -99.52 -26.05
C GLU A 10 31.26 -99.04 -24.77
N GLY A 11 31.53 -99.69 -23.62
CA GLY A 11 30.93 -99.37 -22.32
C GLY A 11 31.70 -98.35 -21.46
N GLU A 12 32.92 -97.97 -21.84
CA GLU A 12 33.69 -96.91 -21.19
C GLU A 12 33.88 -95.74 -22.16
N ALA A 13 32.80 -95.01 -22.44
CA ALA A 13 32.98 -93.64 -22.91
C ALA A 13 33.53 -92.84 -21.73
N GLU A 14 34.86 -92.74 -21.68
CA GLU A 14 35.65 -91.84 -20.86
C GLU A 14 34.95 -90.47 -20.85
N HIS A 15 34.36 -90.11 -19.71
CA HIS A 15 33.69 -88.83 -19.53
C HIS A 15 34.77 -87.75 -19.50
N ASP A 16 35.14 -87.28 -20.68
CA ASP A 16 36.13 -86.24 -20.89
C ASP A 16 35.59 -84.92 -20.33
N ILE A 17 36.02 -84.61 -19.10
CA ILE A 17 35.71 -83.38 -18.37
C ILE A 17 36.17 -82.10 -19.08
N THR A 18 36.87 -82.23 -20.23
CA THR A 18 37.38 -81.09 -21.01
C THR A 18 36.53 -80.73 -22.23
N GLN A 19 35.49 -81.52 -22.55
CA GLN A 19 34.60 -81.28 -23.69
C GLN A 19 33.17 -81.07 -23.24
N THR A 20 32.54 -79.96 -23.64
CA THR A 20 31.13 -79.70 -23.34
C THR A 20 30.24 -80.59 -24.22
N PRO A 21 29.43 -81.52 -23.66
CA PRO A 21 28.72 -82.52 -24.46
C PRO A 21 27.54 -81.95 -25.28
N SER A 22 27.16 -80.68 -25.10
CA SER A 22 26.06 -80.08 -25.86
C SER A 22 26.22 -78.57 -26.09
N ARG A 23 25.80 -78.09 -27.27
CA ARG A 23 25.85 -76.67 -27.67
C ARG A 23 24.84 -75.77 -26.92
N PHE A 24 23.79 -76.35 -26.35
CA PHE A 24 22.67 -75.59 -25.77
C PHE A 24 22.52 -75.76 -24.26
N TRP A 25 23.02 -76.86 -23.69
CA TRP A 25 22.87 -77.16 -22.27
C TRP A 25 24.24 -77.32 -21.60
N PRO A 26 24.52 -76.54 -20.53
CA PRO A 26 25.73 -76.71 -19.76
C PRO A 26 25.73 -78.04 -18.99
N GLU A 27 26.92 -78.46 -18.57
CA GLU A 27 27.15 -79.65 -17.76
C GLU A 27 26.32 -79.61 -16.46
N ARG A 28 25.79 -80.76 -16.03
CA ARG A 28 24.88 -80.81 -14.87
C ARG A 28 25.58 -80.36 -13.59
N TYR A 29 26.86 -80.65 -13.46
CA TYR A 29 27.71 -80.21 -12.35
C TYR A 29 27.86 -78.69 -12.36
N GLU A 30 28.17 -78.08 -13.51
CA GLU A 30 28.31 -76.62 -13.62
C GLU A 30 27.03 -75.87 -13.23
N ILE A 31 25.86 -76.42 -13.58
CA ILE A 31 24.57 -75.85 -13.15
C ILE A 31 24.44 -75.88 -11.62
N ILE A 32 24.82 -76.97 -10.97
CA ILE A 32 24.73 -77.10 -9.50
C ILE A 32 25.69 -76.12 -8.82
N PHE A 33 26.97 -76.14 -9.17
CA PHE A 33 27.97 -75.26 -8.54
C PHE A 33 27.77 -73.79 -8.91
N GLY A 34 27.39 -73.51 -10.17
CA GLY A 34 27.00 -72.18 -10.63
C GLY A 34 25.78 -71.65 -9.89
N ALA A 35 24.73 -72.46 -9.71
CA ALA A 35 23.55 -72.06 -8.93
C ALA A 35 23.90 -71.78 -7.46
N PHE A 36 24.74 -72.62 -6.83
CA PHE A 36 25.21 -72.37 -5.47
C PHE A 36 26.03 -71.07 -5.36
N ALA A 37 26.95 -70.82 -6.32
CA ALA A 37 27.72 -69.59 -6.37
C ALA A 37 26.83 -68.35 -6.61
N SER A 38 25.86 -68.44 -7.51
CA SER A 38 24.88 -67.38 -7.76
C SER A 38 24.02 -67.09 -6.53
N LEU A 39 23.54 -68.12 -5.83
CA LEU A 39 22.77 -67.95 -4.59
C LEU A 39 23.61 -67.34 -3.47
N LEU A 40 24.88 -67.72 -3.35
CA LEU A 40 25.79 -67.14 -2.37
C LEU A 40 26.03 -65.65 -2.65
N ILE A 41 26.32 -65.27 -3.90
CA ILE A 41 26.49 -63.87 -4.30
C ILE A 41 25.19 -63.09 -4.11
N PHE A 42 24.05 -63.65 -4.52
CA PHE A 42 22.74 -63.01 -4.37
C PHE A 42 22.39 -62.79 -2.89
N GLY A 43 22.66 -63.78 -2.03
CA GLY A 43 22.48 -63.66 -0.59
C GLY A 43 23.36 -62.55 0.01
N LEU A 44 24.62 -62.45 -0.43
CA LEU A 44 25.52 -61.37 -0.05
C LEU A 44 24.98 -60.00 -0.49
N LEU A 45 24.54 -59.88 -1.75
CA LEU A 45 23.96 -58.65 -2.27
C LEU A 45 22.71 -58.23 -1.51
N VAL A 46 21.79 -59.14 -1.23
CA VAL A 46 20.59 -58.82 -0.44
C VAL A 46 20.97 -58.36 0.97
N LYS A 47 21.95 -59.02 1.61
CA LYS A 47 22.40 -58.67 2.96
C LYS A 47 23.10 -57.31 3.04
N PHE A 48 23.89 -56.94 2.03
CA PHE A 48 24.67 -55.69 2.04
C PHE A 48 24.00 -54.54 1.28
N ALA A 49 23.42 -54.78 0.10
CA ALA A 49 22.74 -53.76 -0.70
C ALA A 49 21.29 -53.51 -0.24
N GLY A 50 20.59 -54.54 0.24
CA GLY A 50 19.22 -54.42 0.76
C GLY A 50 19.04 -53.30 1.80
N PRO A 51 19.84 -53.23 2.88
CA PRO A 51 19.70 -52.15 3.88
C PRO A 51 19.98 -50.76 3.30
N LEU A 52 20.92 -50.62 2.35
CA LEU A 52 21.22 -49.34 1.68
C LEU A 52 20.05 -48.86 0.83
N ILE A 53 19.44 -49.75 0.04
CA ILE A 53 18.27 -49.44 -0.79
C ILE A 53 17.09 -49.05 0.10
N LYS A 54 16.80 -49.83 1.15
CA LYS A 54 15.73 -49.54 2.10
C LYS A 54 15.92 -48.17 2.77
N LYS A 55 17.15 -47.85 3.18
CA LYS A 55 17.49 -46.54 3.77
C LYS A 55 17.29 -45.40 2.77
N GLY A 56 17.70 -45.58 1.51
CA GLY A 56 17.50 -44.58 0.46
C GLY A 56 16.03 -44.32 0.17
N MET A 57 15.22 -45.36 0.07
CA MET A 57 13.77 -45.25 -0.13
C MET A 57 13.08 -44.59 1.07
N ALA A 58 13.37 -45.03 2.29
CA ALA A 58 12.81 -44.43 3.50
C ALA A 58 13.21 -42.96 3.65
N GLY A 59 14.46 -42.60 3.33
CA GLY A 59 14.93 -41.21 3.35
C GLY A 59 14.20 -40.32 2.34
N ARG A 60 13.95 -40.83 1.13
CA ARG A 60 13.15 -40.10 0.13
C ARG A 60 11.70 -39.91 0.59
N THR A 61 11.06 -40.94 1.12
CA THR A 61 9.69 -40.85 1.65
C THR A 61 9.61 -39.86 2.80
N ALA A 62 10.56 -39.92 3.75
CA ALA A 62 10.60 -38.99 4.87
C ALA A 62 10.80 -37.54 4.41
N LYS A 63 11.66 -37.31 3.42
CA LYS A 63 11.87 -35.97 2.83
C LYS A 63 10.61 -35.44 2.15
N ILE A 64 9.93 -36.27 1.35
CA ILE A 64 8.69 -35.90 0.68
C ILE A 64 7.60 -35.59 1.71
N GLN A 65 7.46 -36.41 2.75
CA GLN A 65 6.48 -36.16 3.79
C GLN A 65 6.77 -34.84 4.51
N ALA A 66 8.03 -34.57 4.86
CA ALA A 66 8.42 -33.30 5.47
C ALA A 66 8.14 -32.09 4.55
N GLU A 67 8.37 -32.21 3.24
CA GLU A 67 8.06 -31.16 2.27
C GLU A 67 6.54 -30.95 2.12
N LEU A 68 5.74 -32.02 2.15
CA LEU A 68 4.28 -31.94 2.12
C LEU A 68 3.75 -31.27 3.39
N ASP A 69 4.19 -31.72 4.57
CA ASP A 69 3.77 -31.17 5.86
C ASP A 69 4.15 -29.67 5.96
N ALA A 70 5.36 -29.30 5.52
CA ALA A 70 5.79 -27.91 5.46
C ALA A 70 4.96 -27.07 4.48
N GLY A 71 4.58 -27.64 3.34
CA GLY A 71 3.72 -27.00 2.35
C GLY A 71 2.30 -26.78 2.88
N GLU A 72 1.73 -27.76 3.58
CA GLU A 72 0.42 -27.64 4.23
C GLU A 72 0.44 -26.57 5.34
N ALA A 73 1.48 -26.55 6.18
CA ALA A 73 1.65 -25.53 7.20
C ALA A 73 1.77 -24.12 6.59
N ALA A 74 2.63 -23.95 5.58
CA ALA A 74 2.79 -22.66 4.89
C ALA A 74 1.49 -22.19 4.23
N ARG A 75 0.70 -23.12 3.68
CA ARG A 75 -0.62 -22.80 3.13
C ARG A 75 -1.60 -22.36 4.21
N ALA A 76 -1.66 -23.07 5.34
CA ALA A 76 -2.53 -22.71 6.46
C ALA A 76 -2.18 -21.34 7.06
N ASP A 77 -0.88 -21.05 7.19
CA ASP A 77 -0.38 -19.75 7.64
C ASP A 77 -0.78 -18.63 6.67
N ALA A 78 -0.60 -18.85 5.36
CA ALA A 78 -0.99 -17.89 4.33
C ALA A 78 -2.51 -17.64 4.29
N GLU A 79 -3.33 -18.68 4.46
CA GLU A 79 -4.79 -18.56 4.54
C GLU A 79 -5.22 -17.75 5.77
N THR A 80 -4.54 -17.96 6.91
CA THR A 80 -4.75 -17.22 8.15
C THR A 80 -4.37 -15.75 7.99
N GLU A 81 -3.19 -15.46 7.45
CA GLU A 81 -2.72 -14.09 7.20
C GLU A 81 -3.65 -13.36 6.22
N ALA A 82 -4.09 -14.03 5.15
CA ALA A 82 -5.03 -13.46 4.19
C ALA A 82 -6.39 -13.13 4.84
N ALA A 83 -6.85 -13.92 5.81
CA ALA A 83 -8.07 -13.64 6.57
C ALA A 83 -7.90 -12.43 7.51
N GLN A 84 -6.75 -12.34 8.19
CA GLN A 84 -6.41 -11.19 9.02
C GLN A 84 -6.32 -9.90 8.20
N ILE A 85 -5.64 -9.92 7.05
CA ILE A 85 -5.55 -8.77 6.14
C ILE A 85 -6.94 -8.34 5.65
N ARG A 86 -7.81 -9.29 5.29
CA ARG A 86 -9.19 -8.99 4.87
C ARG A 86 -9.99 -8.31 5.99
N THR A 87 -9.84 -8.80 7.21
CA THR A 87 -10.48 -8.22 8.40
C THR A 87 -9.97 -6.81 8.66
N ALA A 88 -8.65 -6.63 8.72
CA ALA A 88 -8.02 -5.32 8.92
C ALA A 88 -8.41 -4.30 7.85
N LYS A 89 -8.56 -4.73 6.58
CA LYS A 89 -9.07 -3.86 5.51
C LYS A 89 -10.52 -3.42 5.76
N GLY A 90 -11.38 -4.32 6.24
CA GLY A 90 -12.76 -4.00 6.61
C GLY A 90 -12.83 -2.99 7.77
N ASP A 91 -11.99 -3.20 8.79
CA ASP A 91 -11.90 -2.28 9.94
C ASP A 91 -11.43 -0.90 9.52
N ILE A 92 -10.39 -0.81 8.67
CA ILE A 92 -9.89 0.48 8.13
C ILE A 92 -10.96 1.19 7.29
N ALA A 93 -11.73 0.45 6.48
CA ALA A 93 -12.81 1.05 5.69
C ALA A 93 -13.90 1.64 6.60
N THR A 94 -14.29 0.89 7.63
CA THR A 94 -15.27 1.34 8.63
C THR A 94 -14.77 2.57 9.39
N GLU A 95 -13.52 2.55 9.84
CA GLU A 95 -12.92 3.67 10.56
C GLU A 95 -12.76 4.90 9.67
N ARG A 96 -12.40 4.74 8.39
CA ARG A 96 -12.40 5.85 7.41
C ARG A 96 -13.77 6.47 7.27
N THR A 97 -14.82 5.66 7.10
CA THR A 97 -16.20 6.17 7.02
C THR A 97 -16.59 6.92 8.29
N ARG A 98 -16.21 6.40 9.47
CA ARG A 98 -16.43 7.07 10.76
C ARG A 98 -15.73 8.43 10.83
N ILE A 99 -14.44 8.49 10.49
CA ILE A 99 -13.65 9.72 10.48
C ILE A 99 -14.21 10.74 9.50
N LEU A 100 -14.62 10.31 8.29
CA LEU A 100 -15.21 11.22 7.30
C LEU A 100 -16.55 11.79 7.79
N ALA A 101 -17.42 10.95 8.35
CA ALA A 101 -18.69 11.41 8.91
C ALA A 101 -18.49 12.38 10.10
N GLU A 102 -17.49 12.12 10.94
CA GLU A 102 -17.12 13.02 12.04
C GLU A 102 -16.57 14.36 11.51
N ALA A 103 -15.71 14.33 10.48
CA ALA A 103 -15.18 15.54 9.85
C ALA A 103 -16.27 16.37 9.17
N ASP A 104 -17.22 15.73 8.48
CA ASP A 104 -18.37 16.42 7.86
C ASP A 104 -19.26 17.09 8.92
N ALA A 105 -19.51 16.41 10.05
CA ALA A 105 -20.26 16.97 11.16
C ALA A 105 -19.53 18.17 11.80
N GLN A 106 -18.20 18.07 11.98
CA GLN A 106 -17.39 19.18 12.48
C GLN A 106 -17.38 20.37 11.51
N ALA A 107 -17.24 20.11 10.20
CA ALA A 107 -17.27 21.15 9.18
C ALA A 107 -18.63 21.88 9.15
N ALA A 108 -19.73 21.14 9.25
CA ALA A 108 -21.07 21.72 9.35
C ALA A 108 -21.24 22.58 10.61
N ALA A 109 -20.73 22.11 11.76
CA ALA A 109 -20.78 22.85 13.02
C ALA A 109 -19.96 24.15 12.95
N ILE A 110 -18.74 24.11 12.39
CA ILE A 110 -17.89 25.30 12.21
C ILE A 110 -18.55 26.30 11.27
N LEU A 111 -19.19 25.83 10.19
CA LEU A 111 -19.88 26.71 9.25
C LEU A 111 -21.09 27.40 9.88
N GLU A 112 -21.84 26.68 10.71
CA GLU A 112 -22.98 27.23 11.44
C GLU A 112 -22.54 28.24 12.51
N ASP A 113 -21.52 27.90 13.31
CA ASP A 113 -20.93 28.81 14.28
C ASP A 113 -20.38 30.07 13.61
N GLY A 114 -19.65 29.92 12.50
CA GLY A 114 -19.14 31.04 11.71
C GLY A 114 -20.25 31.94 11.19
N ARG A 115 -21.36 31.38 10.70
CA ARG A 115 -22.54 32.16 10.27
C ARG A 115 -23.21 32.90 11.43
N SER A 116 -23.36 32.24 12.57
CA SER A 116 -23.91 32.85 13.79
C SER A 116 -23.06 34.03 14.24
N ARG A 117 -21.73 33.85 14.31
CA ARG A 117 -20.77 34.90 14.69
C ARG A 117 -20.79 36.08 13.73
N VAL A 118 -20.73 35.82 12.41
CA VAL A 118 -20.81 36.89 11.40
C VAL A 118 -22.14 37.64 11.50
N SER A 119 -23.26 36.93 11.71
CA SER A 119 -24.57 37.58 11.86
C SER A 119 -24.63 38.47 13.10
N ALA A 120 -24.02 38.04 14.22
CA ALA A 120 -23.91 38.83 15.44
C ALA A 120 -23.01 40.07 15.25
N GLU A 121 -21.83 39.90 14.64
CA GLU A 121 -20.91 41.01 14.37
C GLU A 121 -21.54 42.04 13.41
N VAL A 122 -22.26 41.60 12.37
CA VAL A 122 -22.96 42.50 11.45
C VAL A 122 -24.09 43.27 12.15
N ALA A 123 -24.78 42.66 13.11
CA ALA A 123 -25.80 43.36 13.89
C ALA A 123 -25.22 44.44 14.82
N ASP A 124 -24.01 44.21 15.34
CA ASP A 124 -23.28 45.17 16.18
C ASP A 124 -22.62 46.30 15.36
N ILE A 125 -22.36 46.09 14.07
CA ILE A 125 -21.94 47.17 13.17
C ILE A 125 -23.12 48.10 12.94
N ASP A 126 -23.17 49.18 13.74
CA ASP A 126 -24.11 50.27 13.54
C ASP A 126 -23.67 51.13 12.34
N ILE A 127 -23.98 50.63 11.14
CA ILE A 127 -23.71 51.30 9.86
C ILE A 127 -24.34 52.69 9.84
N ALA A 128 -25.48 52.89 10.50
CA ALA A 128 -26.15 54.18 10.55
C ALA A 128 -25.31 55.19 11.35
N ALA A 129 -24.78 54.81 12.51
CA ALA A 129 -23.90 55.65 13.30
C ALA A 129 -22.55 55.93 12.59
N ALA A 130 -22.00 54.95 11.87
CA ALA A 130 -20.79 55.15 11.07
C ALA A 130 -21.03 56.10 9.88
N ALA A 131 -22.15 55.93 9.17
CA ALA A 131 -22.52 56.80 8.06
C ALA A 131 -22.81 58.24 8.50
N GLY A 132 -23.43 58.43 9.67
CA GLY A 132 -23.64 59.74 10.28
C GLY A 132 -22.32 60.48 10.53
N ARG A 133 -21.38 59.83 11.21
CA ARG A 133 -20.04 60.40 11.49
C ARG A 133 -19.29 60.77 10.22
N VAL A 134 -19.27 59.89 9.21
CA VAL A 134 -18.63 60.18 7.91
C VAL A 134 -19.29 61.36 7.21
N GLY A 135 -20.62 61.45 7.26
CA GLY A 135 -21.37 62.58 6.70
C GLY A 135 -21.07 63.91 7.39
N ASP A 136 -20.89 63.90 8.71
CA ASP A 136 -20.56 65.10 9.48
C ASP A 136 -19.12 65.56 9.24
N GLU A 137 -18.17 64.63 9.13
CA GLU A 137 -16.77 64.90 8.74
C GLU A 137 -16.70 65.54 7.34
N LEU A 138 -17.43 64.97 6.36
CA LEU A 138 -17.53 65.51 5.00
C LEU A 138 -18.09 66.93 4.99
N ARG A 139 -19.13 67.22 5.79
CA ARG A 139 -19.69 68.58 5.90
C ARG A 139 -18.69 69.56 6.50
N ALA A 140 -17.94 69.14 7.51
CA ALA A 140 -16.91 69.98 8.13
C ALA A 140 -15.76 70.28 7.16
N GLU A 141 -15.28 69.29 6.40
CA GLU A 141 -14.27 69.48 5.36
C GLU A 141 -14.75 70.40 4.24
N ILE A 142 -15.99 70.22 3.76
CA ILE A 142 -16.57 71.08 2.73
C ILE A 142 -16.69 72.52 3.23
N ALA A 143 -17.13 72.74 4.48
CA ALA A 143 -17.23 74.07 5.07
C ALA A 143 -15.85 74.75 5.18
N SER A 144 -14.82 74.00 5.62
CA SER A 144 -13.44 74.47 5.69
C SER A 144 -12.88 74.85 4.31
N LEU A 145 -13.04 73.97 3.32
CA LEU A 145 -12.55 74.19 1.97
C LEU A 145 -13.27 75.35 1.29
N SER A 146 -14.58 75.50 1.56
CA SER A 146 -15.38 76.62 1.06
C SER A 146 -14.93 77.94 1.68
N SER A 147 -14.63 77.98 2.99
CA SER A 147 -14.09 79.18 3.65
C SER A 147 -12.75 79.58 3.05
N ALA A 148 -11.84 78.62 2.84
CA ALA A 148 -10.54 78.87 2.23
C ALA A 148 -10.66 79.39 0.78
N ALA A 149 -11.63 78.87 0.01
CA ALA A 149 -11.92 79.36 -1.33
C ALA A 149 -12.49 80.80 -1.33
N VAL A 150 -13.37 81.11 -0.37
CA VAL A 150 -13.93 82.47 -0.20
C VAL A 150 -12.84 83.48 0.16
N ASP A 151 -11.93 83.16 1.09
CA ASP A 151 -10.81 84.04 1.44
C ASP A 151 -9.93 84.36 0.21
N HIS A 152 -9.70 83.36 -0.65
CA HIS A 152 -8.89 83.55 -1.85
C HIS A 152 -9.62 84.38 -2.92
N VAL A 153 -10.94 84.22 -3.07
CA VAL A 153 -11.75 85.00 -4.02
C VAL A 153 -11.89 86.46 -3.54
N VAL A 154 -12.18 86.68 -2.26
CA VAL A 154 -12.31 88.04 -1.67
C VAL A 154 -10.99 88.80 -1.73
N THR A 155 -9.88 88.15 -1.37
CA THR A 155 -8.55 88.78 -1.47
C THR A 155 -8.17 89.08 -2.92
N GLY A 156 -8.61 88.24 -3.88
CA GLY A 156 -8.42 88.47 -5.31
C GLY A 156 -9.34 89.54 -5.91
N SER A 157 -10.49 89.83 -5.31
CA SER A 157 -11.51 90.76 -5.82
C SER A 157 -11.52 92.14 -5.15
N LEU A 158 -10.72 92.37 -4.10
CA LEU A 158 -10.63 93.66 -3.43
C LEU A 158 -9.75 94.65 -4.22
N ASP A 159 -10.38 95.47 -5.06
CA ASP A 159 -9.77 96.67 -5.63
C ASP A 159 -10.04 97.92 -4.75
N ALA A 160 -9.27 98.99 -4.93
CA ALA A 160 -9.39 100.22 -4.14
C ALA A 160 -10.79 100.87 -4.22
N ALA A 161 -11.48 100.77 -5.35
CA ALA A 161 -12.85 101.29 -5.52
C ALA A 161 -13.86 100.48 -4.70
N THR A 162 -13.76 99.15 -4.73
CA THR A 162 -14.61 98.25 -3.93
C THR A 162 -14.40 98.45 -2.42
N HIS A 163 -13.16 98.70 -1.98
CA HIS A 163 -12.88 99.04 -0.57
C HIS A 163 -13.59 100.32 -0.13
N GLN A 164 -13.59 101.37 -0.97
CA GLN A 164 -14.24 102.64 -0.66
C GLN A 164 -15.77 102.47 -0.50
N GLU A 165 -16.39 101.67 -1.38
CA GLU A 165 -17.83 101.38 -1.36
C GLU A 165 -18.23 100.54 -0.13
N LEU A 166 -17.41 99.55 0.25
CA LEU A 166 -17.64 98.77 1.46
C LEU A 166 -17.57 99.62 2.73
N ILE A 167 -16.60 100.55 2.80
CA ILE A 167 -16.46 101.50 3.91
C ILE A 167 -17.70 102.40 4.01
N GLU A 168 -18.16 102.99 2.91
CA GLU A 168 -19.33 103.87 2.90
C GLU A 168 -20.62 103.11 3.29
N SER A 169 -20.75 101.86 2.82
CA SER A 169 -21.89 100.99 3.19
C SER A 169 -21.87 100.60 4.67
N PHE A 170 -20.69 100.36 5.25
CA PHE A 170 -20.53 100.04 6.66
C PHE A 170 -20.84 101.25 7.54
N ILE A 171 -20.33 102.43 7.17
CA ILE A 171 -20.64 103.70 7.84
C ILE A 171 -22.15 103.95 7.81
N THR A 172 -22.79 103.73 6.68
CA THR A 172 -24.25 103.87 6.55
C THR A 172 -24.99 102.88 7.44
N ARG A 173 -24.56 101.61 7.52
CA ARG A 173 -25.23 100.56 8.33
C ARG A 173 -25.04 100.75 9.83
N VAL A 174 -23.85 101.15 10.28
CA VAL A 174 -23.59 101.47 11.69
C VAL A 174 -24.24 102.79 12.09
N GLY A 175 -24.19 103.80 11.23
CA GLY A 175 -24.89 105.08 11.44
C GLY A 175 -26.42 104.95 11.45
N ALA A 176 -26.99 103.92 10.80
CA ALA A 176 -28.42 103.61 10.85
C ALA A 176 -28.83 102.68 12.00
N SER A 177 -27.86 102.09 12.72
CA SER A 177 -28.10 101.19 13.86
C SER A 177 -27.81 101.84 15.22
N ALA A 178 -27.53 103.15 15.23
CA ALA A 178 -27.45 104.02 16.40
C ALA A 178 -28.62 105.02 16.37
#